data_AF-A0A7S2GSZ7-F1
#
_entry.id   AF-A0A7S2GSZ7-F1
#
_cell.length_a   1.000
_cell.length_b   1.000
_cell.length_c   1.000
_cell.angle_alpha   90.00
_cell.angle_beta   90.00
_cell.angle_gamma   90.00
#
_symmetry.space_group_name_H-M   'P 1'
#
loop_
_entity.id
_entity.type
_entity.pdbx_description
1 polymer ?
#
loop_
_entity_poly.entity_id
_entity_poly.type
_entity_poly.pdbx_seq_one_letter_code
_entity_poly.pdbx_strand_id
1 'polypeptide(L)'
;IERTLKRAKKADNDAGEDPEAYIARQWAPDGFVVAGKKSTILKLQGMMQAPEVRLMPDHMHAAHTPMAAQAEEAVAAVLDRMIPSMNPPTCEIYFNAVGRRTPAGTS
;
A
#
# COMPACT_ATOMS: atom_id res chain seq x y z
N ILE A 1 13.51 0.06 9.49
CA ILE A 1 12.46 -0.95 9.14
C ILE A 1 12.97 -2.07 8.23
N GLU A 2 13.68 -1.76 7.14
CA GLU A 2 14.04 -2.74 6.09
C GLU A 2 14.76 -4.00 6.60
N ARG A 3 15.70 -3.84 7.54
CA ARG A 3 16.39 -4.97 8.18
C ARG A 3 15.41 -5.91 8.90
N THR A 4 14.46 -5.34 9.63
CA THR A 4 13.43 -6.11 10.34
C THR A 4 12.47 -6.77 9.37
N LEU A 5 12.12 -6.09 8.27
CA LEU A 5 11.30 -6.64 7.19
C LEU A 5 11.95 -7.88 6.56
N LYS A 6 13.26 -7.81 6.25
CA LYS A 6 14.03 -8.97 5.74
C LYS A 6 14.02 -10.14 6.73
N ARG A 7 14.16 -9.86 8.03
CA ARG A 7 14.09 -10.90 9.08
C ARG A 7 12.70 -11.53 9.18
N ALA A 8 11.64 -10.74 9.09
CA ALA A 8 10.27 -11.23 9.10
C ALA A 8 9.98 -12.13 7.90
N LYS A 9 10.38 -11.71 6.69
CA LYS A 9 10.27 -12.54 5.48
C LYS A 9 11.05 -13.85 5.59
N LYS A 10 12.28 -13.80 6.13
CA LYS A 10 13.06 -15.02 6.36
C LYS A 10 12.37 -15.96 7.34
N ALA A 11 11.90 -15.46 8.49
CA ALA A 11 11.16 -16.27 9.46
C ALA A 11 9.83 -16.80 8.91
N ASP A 12 9.26 -16.15 7.90
CA ASP A 12 8.07 -16.64 7.20
C ASP A 12 8.40 -17.77 6.24
N ASN A 13 9.43 -17.58 5.43
CA ASN A 13 9.99 -18.62 4.57
C ASN A 13 10.45 -19.87 5.33
N ASP A 14 11.16 -19.70 6.45
CA ASP A 14 11.67 -20.80 7.28
C ASP A 14 10.52 -21.64 7.90
N ALA A 15 9.30 -21.10 7.96
CA ALA A 15 8.10 -21.81 8.39
C ALA A 15 7.36 -22.51 7.23
N GLY A 16 7.90 -22.48 6.01
CA GLY A 16 7.29 -23.07 4.82
C GLY A 16 6.21 -22.22 4.16
N GLU A 17 6.05 -20.96 4.55
CA GLU A 17 5.11 -20.02 3.95
C GLU A 17 5.75 -19.28 2.77
N ASP A 18 4.94 -18.65 1.91
CA ASP A 18 5.40 -17.81 0.80
C ASP A 18 5.44 -16.32 1.24
N PRO A 19 6.61 -15.76 1.60
CA PRO A 19 6.71 -14.51 2.33
C PRO A 19 6.49 -13.25 1.47
N GLU A 20 5.51 -12.42 1.82
CA GLU A 20 5.28 -11.14 1.13
C GLU A 20 5.05 -10.00 2.10
N ALA A 21 5.83 -8.93 1.94
CA ALA A 21 5.67 -7.68 2.69
C ALA A 21 6.39 -6.53 2.00
N TYR A 22 5.77 -5.36 1.98
CA TYR A 22 6.22 -4.18 1.26
C TYR A 22 5.95 -2.94 2.09
N ILE A 23 6.81 -1.92 1.97
CA ILE A 23 6.50 -0.58 2.49
C ILE A 23 5.45 0.00 1.53
N ALA A 24 4.19 -0.03 1.95
CA ALA A 24 3.04 0.36 1.15
C ALA A 24 2.86 1.88 1.08
N ARG A 25 3.17 2.58 2.18
CA ARG A 25 3.08 4.04 2.24
C ARG A 25 4.11 4.59 3.20
N GLN A 26 4.70 5.72 2.86
CA GLN A 26 5.45 6.55 3.81
C GLN A 26 4.55 7.68 4.29
N TRP A 27 4.41 7.80 5.61
CA TRP A 27 3.67 8.85 6.29
C TRP A 27 4.68 9.76 7.01
N ALA A 28 5.04 10.88 6.39
CA ALA A 28 6.09 11.76 6.90
C ALA A 28 5.83 12.28 8.34
N PRO A 29 6.89 12.60 9.12
CA PRO A 29 8.30 12.43 8.80
C PRO A 29 8.82 10.98 8.96
N ASP A 30 8.34 10.24 9.96
CA ASP A 30 8.91 8.93 10.34
C ASP A 30 7.91 7.77 10.32
N GLY A 31 6.66 8.03 9.97
CA GLY A 31 5.63 7.02 9.85
C GLY A 31 5.73 6.24 8.54
N PHE A 32 5.33 4.98 8.56
CA PHE A 32 5.16 4.18 7.36
C PHE A 32 4.14 3.09 7.62
N VAL A 33 3.53 2.60 6.55
CA VAL A 33 2.62 1.45 6.55
C VAL A 33 3.33 0.33 5.82
N VAL A 34 3.36 -0.85 6.44
CA VAL A 34 3.81 -2.09 5.80
C VAL A 34 2.59 -2.94 5.51
N ALA A 35 2.48 -3.43 4.29
CA ALA A 35 1.40 -4.32 3.87
C ALA A 35 1.96 -5.58 3.20
N GLY A 36 1.23 -6.69 3.29
CA GLY A 36 1.70 -7.99 2.83
C GLY A 36 0.79 -9.12 3.28
N LYS A 37 1.29 -10.35 3.20
CA LYS A 37 0.58 -11.52 3.72
C LYS A 37 0.46 -11.44 5.24
N LYS A 38 -0.69 -11.90 5.75
CA LYS A 38 -1.01 -11.88 7.18
C LYS A 38 0.07 -12.57 8.02
N SER A 39 0.56 -13.73 7.58
CA SER A 39 1.65 -14.48 8.22
C SER A 39 2.91 -13.63 8.40
N THR A 40 3.36 -12.99 7.31
CA THR A 40 4.57 -12.16 7.30
C THR A 40 4.41 -10.92 8.17
N ILE A 41 3.24 -10.25 8.12
CA ILE A 41 2.97 -9.03 8.90
C ILE A 41 2.88 -9.32 10.40
N LEU A 42 2.26 -10.44 10.81
CA LEU A 42 2.23 -10.83 12.22
C LEU A 42 3.63 -11.14 12.76
N LYS A 43 4.49 -11.79 11.96
CA LYS A 43 5.90 -12.01 12.30
C LYS A 43 6.65 -10.69 12.44
N LEU A 44 6.42 -9.75 11.52
CA LEU A 44 7.02 -8.41 11.59
C LEU A 44 6.59 -7.65 12.85
N GLN A 45 5.30 -7.66 13.18
CA GLN A 45 4.76 -7.02 14.38
C GLN A 45 5.40 -7.62 15.65
N GLY A 46 5.52 -8.95 15.71
CA GLY A 46 6.16 -9.63 16.85
C GLY A 46 7.64 -9.25 17.02
N MET A 47 8.33 -8.87 15.95
CA MET A 47 9.71 -8.38 15.98
C MET A 47 9.82 -6.87 16.30
N MET A 48 8.72 -6.14 16.22
CA MET A 48 8.65 -4.69 16.41
C MET A 48 7.73 -4.37 17.60
N GLN A 49 8.19 -4.73 18.80
CA GLN A 49 7.44 -4.51 20.05
C GLN A 49 7.59 -3.08 20.56
N ALA A 50 7.13 -2.11 19.77
CA ALA A 50 7.09 -0.71 20.15
C ALA A 50 5.61 -0.25 20.27
N PRO A 51 5.23 0.58 21.26
CA PRO A 51 3.83 1.04 21.47
C PRO A 51 3.18 1.72 20.26
N GLU A 52 4.00 2.26 19.37
CA GLU A 52 3.63 2.95 18.15
C GLU A 52 3.32 1.98 16.99
N VAL A 53 3.78 0.73 17.07
CA VAL A 53 3.58 -0.28 16.04
C VAL A 53 2.27 -1.01 16.28
N ARG A 54 1.32 -0.82 15.34
CA ARG A 54 -0.04 -1.35 15.47
C ARG A 54 -0.51 -1.97 14.17
N LEU A 55 -1.34 -3.01 14.28
CA LEU A 55 -2.08 -3.51 13.13
C LEU A 55 -3.20 -2.56 12.77
N MET A 56 -3.39 -2.40 11.46
CA MET A 56 -4.49 -1.74 10.77
C MET A 56 -5.85 -2.44 11.01
N PRO A 57 -6.74 -2.12 11.97
CA PRO A 57 -7.92 -2.99 12.22
C PRO A 57 -8.87 -3.06 11.02
N ASP A 58 -8.98 -1.97 10.25
CA ASP A 58 -9.89 -1.86 9.11
C ASP A 58 -9.19 -2.07 7.75
N HIS A 59 -7.94 -2.53 7.74
CA HIS A 59 -7.13 -2.67 6.53
C HIS A 59 -6.70 -4.13 6.32
N MET A 60 -7.67 -4.93 5.89
CA MET A 60 -7.50 -6.35 5.57
C MET A 60 -7.02 -6.60 4.14
N HIS A 61 -6.45 -5.59 3.48
CA HIS A 61 -5.97 -5.64 2.10
C HIS A 61 -4.53 -5.11 1.98
N ALA A 62 -3.76 -5.66 1.05
CA ALA A 62 -2.39 -5.24 0.78
C ALA A 62 -2.32 -4.12 -0.28
N ALA A 63 -3.05 -3.02 -0.06
CA ALA A 63 -3.07 -1.88 -0.96
C ALA A 63 -1.69 -1.22 -1.09
N HIS A 64 -1.42 -0.59 -2.23
CA HIS A 64 -0.11 -0.03 -2.60
C HIS A 64 1.03 -1.06 -2.62
N THR A 65 0.72 -2.31 -2.96
CA THR A 65 1.70 -3.38 -3.17
C THR A 65 1.36 -4.15 -4.46
N PRO A 66 2.31 -4.93 -5.03
CA PRO A 66 2.03 -5.78 -6.19
C PRO A 66 0.87 -6.77 -5.98
N MET A 67 0.54 -7.10 -4.73
CA MET A 67 -0.59 -7.98 -4.42
C MET A 67 -1.95 -7.38 -4.82
N ALA A 68 -2.01 -6.07 -5.10
CA ALA A 68 -3.21 -5.39 -5.56
C ALA A 68 -3.37 -5.40 -7.10
N ALA A 69 -2.41 -5.94 -7.86
CA ALA A 69 -2.39 -5.84 -9.33
C ALA A 69 -3.66 -6.36 -10.01
N GLN A 70 -4.22 -7.49 -9.55
CA GLN A 70 -5.46 -8.01 -10.12
C GLN A 70 -6.65 -7.05 -9.91
N ALA A 71 -6.71 -6.39 -8.75
CA ALA A 71 -7.74 -5.40 -8.47
C ALA A 71 -7.52 -4.11 -9.28
N GLU A 72 -6.26 -3.70 -9.45
CA GLU A 72 -5.86 -2.59 -10.32
C GLU A 72 -6.35 -2.80 -11.74
N GLU A 73 -6.07 -3.95 -12.35
CA GLU A 73 -6.51 -4.28 -13.72
C GLU A 73 -8.04 -4.25 -13.86
N ALA A 74 -8.76 -4.84 -12.92
CA ALA A 74 -10.22 -4.87 -12.93
C ALA A 74 -10.82 -3.45 -12.80
N VAL A 75 -10.24 -2.60 -11.95
CA VAL A 75 -10.68 -1.21 -11.78
C VAL A 75 -10.33 -0.37 -13.00
N ALA A 76 -9.12 -0.52 -13.55
CA ALA A 76 -8.68 0.20 -14.75
C ALA A 76 -9.62 -0.04 -15.94
N ALA A 77 -10.01 -1.28 -16.18
CA ALA A 77 -10.93 -1.63 -17.27
C ALA A 77 -12.33 -0.98 -17.13
N VAL A 78 -12.78 -0.70 -15.91
CA VAL A 78 -14.02 0.04 -15.65
C VAL A 78 -13.80 1.53 -15.85
N LEU A 79 -12.70 2.08 -15.32
CA LEU A 79 -12.35 3.49 -15.45
C LEU A 79 -12.20 3.90 -16.92
N ASP A 80 -11.56 3.08 -17.76
CA ASP A 80 -11.39 3.36 -19.19
C ASP A 80 -12.72 3.60 -19.92
N ARG A 81 -13.79 2.91 -19.49
CA ARG A 81 -15.15 3.10 -20.03
C ARG A 81 -15.80 4.38 -19.54
N MET A 82 -15.39 4.87 -18.37
CA MET A 82 -15.93 6.08 -17.76
C MET A 82 -15.22 7.34 -18.23
N ILE A 83 -13.94 7.28 -18.64
CA ILE A 83 -13.13 8.43 -19.08
C ILE A 83 -13.91 9.36 -20.03
N PRO A 84 -14.59 8.89 -21.09
CA PRO A 84 -15.31 9.77 -22.01
C PRO A 84 -16.48 10.57 -21.38
N SER A 85 -16.96 10.12 -20.22
CA SER A 85 -18.09 10.71 -19.49
C SER A 85 -17.67 11.44 -18.21
N MET A 86 -16.40 11.40 -17.83
CA MET A 86 -15.90 12.07 -16.65
C MET A 86 -15.75 13.58 -16.90
N ASN A 87 -16.23 14.38 -15.96
CA ASN A 87 -16.01 15.83 -16.00
C ASN A 87 -14.60 16.16 -15.50
N PRO A 88 -13.92 17.14 -16.13
CA PRO A 88 -12.67 17.67 -15.61
C PRO A 88 -12.83 18.23 -14.18
N PRO A 89 -11.76 18.23 -13.37
CA PRO A 89 -11.81 18.75 -12.02
C PRO A 89 -12.05 20.27 -12.01
N THR A 90 -12.93 20.76 -11.15
CA THR A 90 -13.25 22.19 -11.04
C THR A 90 -12.32 22.95 -10.10
N CYS A 91 -11.44 22.26 -9.40
CA CYS A 91 -10.41 22.81 -8.54
C CYS A 91 -9.05 22.14 -8.81
N GLU A 92 -7.99 22.71 -8.25
CA GLU A 92 -6.68 22.08 -8.29
C GLU A 92 -6.68 20.79 -7.47
N ILE A 93 -5.99 19.76 -7.96
CA ILE A 93 -5.81 18.49 -7.27
C ILE A 93 -4.33 18.30 -6.95
N TYR A 94 -4.02 17.90 -5.73
CA TYR A 94 -2.69 17.42 -5.37
C TYR A 94 -2.70 15.90 -5.27
N PHE A 95 -2.03 15.23 -6.20
CA PHE A 95 -1.99 13.78 -6.23
C PHE A 95 -0.88 13.24 -5.35
N ASN A 96 -1.24 12.49 -4.30
CA ASN A 96 -0.28 11.83 -3.41
C ASN A 96 0.69 10.89 -4.15
N ALA A 97 0.24 10.27 -5.25
CA ALA A 97 1.05 9.32 -6.01
C ALA A 97 2.22 9.97 -6.77
N VAL A 98 2.00 11.17 -7.32
CA VAL A 98 3.01 11.88 -8.13
C VAL A 98 3.65 13.07 -7.41
N GLY A 99 3.12 13.47 -6.25
CA GLY A 99 3.59 14.63 -5.50
C GLY A 99 3.48 15.93 -6.29
N ARG A 100 2.51 16.02 -7.20
CA ARG A 100 2.33 17.14 -8.13
C ARG A 100 0.92 17.67 -8.08
N ARG A 101 0.83 18.98 -8.32
CA ARG A 101 -0.42 19.70 -8.52
C ARG A 101 -0.88 19.54 -9.96
N THR A 102 -2.16 19.24 -10.13
CA THR A 102 -2.88 19.27 -11.39
C THR A 102 -3.83 20.47 -11.39
N PRO A 103 -3.74 21.41 -12.35
CA PRO A 103 -4.63 22.54 -12.45
C PRO A 103 -6.10 22.13 -12.66
N ALA A 104 -7.03 22.99 -12.26
CA ALA A 104 -8.44 22.86 -12.61
C ALA A 104 -8.64 22.81 -14.13
N GLY A 105 -9.61 22.03 -14.60
CA GLY A 105 -9.96 21.88 -16.00
C GLY A 105 -9.05 20.96 -16.82
N THR A 106 -8.05 20.31 -16.20
CA THR A 106 -7.19 19.33 -16.88
C THR A 106 -8.00 18.10 -17.30
N SER A 107 -7.97 17.74 -18.59
CA SER A 107 -8.63 16.57 -19.19
C SER A 107 -7.64 15.58 -19.77
#